data_AF-A0A9D1GBG7-F1
#
_entry.id   AF-A0A9D1GBG7-F1
#
_cell.length_a   1.000
_cell.length_b   1.000
_cell.length_c   1.000
_cell.angle_alpha   90.00
_cell.angle_beta   90.00
_cell.angle_gamma   90.00
#
_symmetry.space_group_name_H-M   'P 1'
#
loop_
_entity.id
_entity.type
_entity.pdbx_description
1 polymer ?
#
loop_
_entity_poly.entity_id
_entity_poly.type
_entity_poly.pdbx_seq_one_letter_code
_entity_poly.pdbx_strand_id
1 'polypeptide(L)'
;MDYNVIYRELLLDIKNSKLAFNIKESLNDIYNDKDLIDFINKYKETRDETIKKEIYNNEKFIRYKKLENETNLLIMKLNKIFREVSDSNESN
;
A
#
# COMPACT_ATOMS: atom_id res chain seq x y z
N MET A 1 -24.83 12.98 -12.91
CA MET A 1 -23.96 12.80 -11.73
C MET A 1 -22.55 13.12 -12.18
N ASP A 2 -21.87 14.08 -11.56
CA ASP A 2 -20.51 14.45 -12.01
C ASP A 2 -19.53 13.36 -11.54
N TYR A 3 -18.97 12.61 -12.49
CA TYR A 3 -18.01 11.53 -12.22
C TYR A 3 -16.82 12.00 -11.38
N ASN A 4 -16.46 13.29 -11.44
CA ASN A 4 -15.43 13.86 -10.60
C ASN A 4 -15.80 13.93 -9.11
N VAL A 5 -17.09 14.02 -8.78
CA VAL A 5 -17.55 14.07 -7.37
C VAL A 5 -17.47 12.68 -6.75
N ILE A 6 -18.02 11.66 -7.41
CA ILE A 6 -18.02 10.26 -6.91
C ILE A 6 -16.59 9.74 -6.76
N TYR A 7 -15.71 10.05 -7.73
CA TYR A 7 -14.31 9.66 -7.66
C TYR A 7 -13.59 10.30 -6.45
N ARG A 8 -13.87 11.56 -6.16
CA ARG A 8 -13.31 12.26 -4.98
C ARG A 8 -13.84 11.69 -3.66
N GLU A 9 -15.12 11.34 -3.60
CA GLU A 9 -15.74 10.70 -2.42
C GLU A 9 -15.07 9.36 -2.14
N LEU A 10 -14.88 8.51 -3.15
CA LEU A 10 -14.19 7.23 -2.95
C LEU A 10 -12.74 7.42 -2.48
N LEU A 11 -12.00 8.39 -3.03
CA LEU A 11 -10.64 8.67 -2.56
C LEU A 11 -10.62 9.11 -1.09
N LEU A 12 -11.62 9.89 -0.66
CA LEU A 12 -11.77 10.28 0.74
C LEU A 12 -12.07 9.07 1.63
N ASP A 13 -12.97 8.18 1.20
CA ASP A 13 -13.30 6.96 1.94
C ASP A 13 -12.09 6.04 2.10
N ILE A 14 -11.31 5.84 1.04
CA ILE A 14 -10.06 5.07 1.09
C ILE A 14 -9.07 5.73 2.05
N LYS A 15 -8.89 7.06 1.96
CA LYS A 15 -7.98 7.82 2.84
C LYS A 15 -8.37 7.72 4.31
N ASN A 16 -9.66 7.68 4.61
CA ASN A 16 -10.20 7.58 5.96
C ASN A 16 -10.40 6.12 6.42
N SER A 17 -10.07 5.15 5.58
CA SER A 17 -10.25 3.74 5.88
C SER A 17 -9.28 3.26 6.98
N LYS A 18 -9.69 2.19 7.67
CA LYS A 18 -8.83 1.47 8.61
C LYS A 18 -7.53 1.00 7.97
N LEU A 19 -7.55 0.63 6.68
CA LEU A 19 -6.36 0.19 5.96
C LEU A 19 -5.33 1.32 5.81
N ALA A 20 -5.78 2.52 5.44
CA ALA A 20 -4.90 3.69 5.34
C ALA A 20 -4.29 4.07 6.71
N PHE A 21 -5.10 4.03 7.77
CA PHE A 21 -4.61 4.21 9.14
C PHE A 21 -3.54 3.17 9.50
N ASN A 22 -3.81 1.89 9.27
CA ASN A 22 -2.89 0.80 9.62
C ASN A 22 -1.55 0.89 8.87
N ILE A 23 -1.57 1.28 7.59
CA ILE A 23 -0.34 1.48 6.81
C ILE A 23 0.49 2.61 7.41
N LYS A 24 -0.15 3.73 7.73
CA LYS A 24 0.53 4.88 8.32
C LYS A 24 1.20 4.51 9.64
N GLU A 25 0.49 3.80 10.51
CA GLU A 25 1.04 3.31 11.77
C GLU A 25 2.21 2.33 11.54
N SER A 26 2.05 1.37 10.62
CA SER A 26 3.12 0.42 10.31
C SER A 26 4.37 1.08 9.72
N LEU A 27 4.21 2.17 8.96
CA LEU A 27 5.33 2.97 8.47
C LEU A 27 6.00 3.75 9.60
N ASN A 28 5.22 4.36 10.51
CA ASN A 28 5.76 5.02 11.69
C ASN A 28 6.60 4.06 12.55
N ASP A 29 6.13 2.82 12.74
CA ASP A 29 6.86 1.79 13.49
C ASP A 29 8.23 1.49 12.86
N ILE A 30 8.32 1.49 11.52
CA ILE A 30 9.58 1.32 10.78
C ILE A 30 10.46 2.57 10.92
N TYR A 31 9.92 3.77 10.73
CA TYR A 31 10.69 5.01 10.80
C TYR A 31 11.27 5.29 12.19
N ASN A 32 10.59 4.82 13.24
CA ASN A 32 11.07 4.92 14.61
C ASN A 32 12.10 3.84 14.99
N ASP A 33 12.31 2.84 14.13
CA ASP A 33 13.30 1.78 14.31
C ASP A 33 14.61 2.13 13.58
N LYS A 34 15.57 2.69 14.32
CA LYS A 34 16.85 3.14 13.76
C LYS A 34 17.64 2.01 13.12
N ASP A 35 17.67 0.83 13.75
CA ASP A 35 18.45 -0.32 13.26
C ASP A 35 17.88 -0.82 11.93
N LEU A 36 16.54 -0.93 11.84
CA LEU A 36 15.87 -1.32 10.61
C LEU A 36 16.09 -0.30 9.49
N ILE A 37 16.03 1.00 9.80
CA ILE A 37 16.30 2.07 8.84
C ILE A 37 17.74 2.02 8.33
N ASP A 38 18.71 1.77 9.21
CA ASP A 38 20.11 1.64 8.84
C ASP A 38 20.33 0.43 7.93
N PHE A 39 19.70 -0.71 8.21
CA PHE A 39 19.71 -1.85 7.30
C PHE A 39 19.10 -1.53 5.94
N ILE A 40 17.93 -0.86 5.92
CA ILE A 40 17.27 -0.45 4.67
C ILE A 40 18.17 0.47 3.84
N ASN A 41 18.82 1.45 4.48
CA ASN A 41 19.72 2.38 3.80
C ASN A 41 20.96 1.66 3.28
N LYS A 42 21.57 0.80 4.09
CA LYS A 42 22.72 -0.01 3.68
C LYS A 42 22.38 -0.93 2.51
N TYR A 43 21.18 -1.51 2.47
CA TYR A 43 20.73 -2.30 1.32
C TYR A 43 20.60 -1.46 0.04
N LYS A 44 20.08 -0.22 0.14
CA LYS A 44 19.98 0.67 -1.03
C LYS A 44 21.33 0.97 -1.66
N GLU A 45 22.36 1.13 -0.84
CA GLU A 45 23.74 1.42 -1.27
C GLU A 45 24.46 0.18 -1.82
N THR A 46 24.35 -0.94 -1.12
CA THR A 46 25.18 -2.14 -1.39
C THR A 46 24.51 -3.17 -2.29
N ARG A 47 23.17 -3.19 -2.34
CA ARG A 47 22.37 -4.27 -2.94
C ARG A 47 22.69 -5.66 -2.38
N ASP A 48 23.23 -5.74 -1.17
CA ASP A 48 23.57 -7.01 -0.51
C ASP A 48 22.31 -7.82 -0.17
N GLU A 49 22.20 -9.02 -0.75
CA GLU A 49 21.06 -9.92 -0.55
C GLU A 49 20.99 -10.50 0.88
N THR A 50 22.09 -10.50 1.63
CA THR A 50 22.09 -10.89 3.05
C THR A 50 21.35 -9.84 3.87
N ILE A 51 21.65 -8.56 3.66
CA ILE A 51 20.96 -7.45 4.34
C ILE A 51 19.48 -7.43 3.98
N LYS A 52 19.16 -7.70 2.70
CA LYS A 52 17.77 -7.85 2.28
C LYS A 52 17.04 -8.93 3.06
N LYS A 53 17.65 -10.11 3.26
CA LYS A 53 17.04 -11.18 4.07
C LYS A 53 16.76 -10.72 5.49
N GLU A 54 17.70 -10.02 6.13
CA GLU A 54 17.51 -9.47 7.48
C GLU A 54 16.33 -8.50 7.53
N ILE A 55 16.22 -7.58 6.57
CA ILE A 55 15.08 -6.65 6.46
C ILE A 55 13.76 -7.43 6.31
N TYR A 56 13.72 -8.43 5.43
CA TYR A 56 12.51 -9.20 5.15
C TYR A 56 12.11 -10.16 6.27
N ASN A 57 13.02 -10.46 7.20
CA ASN A 57 12.74 -11.22 8.42
C ASN A 57 12.29 -10.34 9.60
N ASN A 58 12.43 -9.02 9.50
CA ASN A 58 12.00 -8.10 10.55
C ASN A 58 10.47 -8.02 10.62
N GLU A 59 9.90 -8.21 11.81
CA GLU A 59 8.45 -8.25 12.02
C GLU A 59 7.71 -6.97 11.59
N LYS A 60 8.31 -5.79 11.82
CA LYS A 60 7.72 -4.51 11.42
C LYS A 60 7.66 -4.38 9.90
N PHE A 61 8.72 -4.82 9.23
CA PHE A 61 8.79 -4.83 7.78
C PHE A 61 7.81 -5.84 7.17
N ILE A 62 7.72 -7.05 7.75
CA ILE A 62 6.74 -8.08 7.35
C ILE A 62 5.31 -7.53 7.45
N ARG A 63 4.98 -6.87 8.57
CA ARG A 63 3.66 -6.26 8.78
C ARG A 63 3.36 -5.20 7.72
N TYR A 64 4.31 -4.31 7.45
CA TYR A 64 4.17 -3.30 6.39
C TYR A 64 3.91 -3.94 5.03
N LYS A 65 4.70 -4.95 4.65
CA LYS A 65 4.56 -5.66 3.37
C LYS A 65 3.21 -6.37 3.23
N LYS A 66 2.67 -6.91 4.33
CA LYS A 66 1.33 -7.50 4.32
C LYS A 66 0.25 -6.45 4.01
N LEU A 67 0.31 -5.29 4.67
CA LEU A 67 -0.64 -4.19 4.45
C LEU A 67 -0.51 -3.58 3.04
N GLU A 68 0.71 -3.48 2.53
CA GLU A 68 0.97 -3.07 1.14
C GLU A 68 0.32 -4.04 0.14
N ASN A 69 0.47 -5.35 0.35
CA ASN A 69 -0.19 -6.37 -0.49
C ASN A 69 -1.72 -6.27 -0.42
N GLU A 70 -2.29 -6.10 0.77
CA GLU A 70 -3.73 -5.90 0.95
C GLU A 70 -4.23 -4.67 0.18
N THR A 71 -3.45 -3.60 0.16
CA THR A 71 -3.76 -2.38 -0.58
C THR A 71 -3.68 -2.57 -2.09
N ASN A 72 -2.66 -3.26 -2.57
CA ASN A 72 -2.55 -3.60 -3.99
C ASN A 72 -3.73 -4.46 -4.45
N LEU A 73 -4.18 -5.42 -3.64
CA LEU A 73 -5.36 -6.22 -3.93
C LEU A 73 -6.65 -5.37 -3.97
N LEU A 74 -6.80 -4.40 -3.06
CA LEU A 74 -7.93 -3.48 -3.08
C LEU A 74 -7.93 -2.63 -4.36
N ILE A 75 -6.79 -2.06 -4.75
CA ILE A 75 -6.64 -1.29 -5.98
C ILE A 75 -7.00 -2.15 -7.20
N MET A 76 -6.52 -3.39 -7.27
CA MET A 76 -6.86 -4.32 -8.35
C MET A 76 -8.37 -4.58 -8.43
N LYS A 77 -9.04 -4.78 -7.29
CA LYS A 77 -10.50 -5.00 -7.25
C LYS A 77 -11.27 -3.75 -7.68
N LEU A 78 -10.88 -2.57 -7.22
CA LEU A 78 -11.49 -1.31 -7.63
C LEU A 78 -11.35 -1.07 -9.13
N ASN A 79 -10.14 -1.27 -9.67
CA ASN A 79 -9.89 -1.15 -11.11
C ASN A 79 -10.74 -2.12 -11.94
N LYS A 80 -10.95 -3.34 -11.44
CA LYS A 80 -11.83 -4.32 -12.08
C LYS A 80 -13.28 -3.83 -12.10
N ILE A 81 -13.80 -3.38 -10.95
CA ILE A 81 -15.17 -2.86 -10.84
C ILE A 81 -15.38 -1.67 -11.78
N PHE A 82 -14.43 -0.72 -11.83
CA PHE A 82 -14.55 0.43 -12.70
C PHE A 82 -14.60 0.08 -14.17
N ARG A 83 -13.82 -0.92 -14.60
CA ARG A 83 -13.86 -1.43 -15.98
C ARG A 83 -15.21 -2.09 -16.30
N GLU A 84 -15.73 -2.92 -15.40
CA GLU A 84 -17.02 -3.59 -15.62
C GLU A 84 -18.18 -2.59 -15.75
N VAL A 85 -18.15 -1.51 -14.96
CA VAL A 85 -19.14 -0.43 -15.03
C VAL A 85 -19.01 0.37 -16.33
N SER A 86 -17.78 0.64 -16.81
CA SER A 86 -17.60 1.33 -18.10
C SER A 86 -18.09 0.48 -19.28
N ASP A 87 -17.74 -0.80 -19.32
CA ASP A 87 -18.09 -1.70 -20.42
C ASP A 87 -19.62 -1.92 -20.52
N SER A 88 -20.31 -1.93 -19.37
CA SER A 88 -21.78 -2.04 -19.30
C SER A 88 -22.51 -0.79 -19.81
N ASN A 89 -21.86 0.38 -19.78
CA ASN A 89 -22.42 1.63 -20.25
C ASN A 89 -22.21 1.87 -21.76
N GLU A 90 -21.23 1.19 -22.39
CA GLU A 90 -21.01 1.26 -23.84
C GLU A 90 -21.85 0.25 -24.64
N SER A 91 -22.45 -0.73 -23.95
CA SER A 91 -23.28 -1.79 -24.54
C SER A 91 -24.78 -1.49 -24.57
N ASN A 92 -25.18 -0.29 -24.13
CA ASN A 92 -26.56 0.25 -24.15
C ASN A 92 -26.62 1.50 -25.03
#